data_AF-A0A947K483-F1
#
_entry.id   AF-A0A947K483-F1
#
_cell.length_a   1.000
_cell.length_b   1.000
_cell.length_c   1.000
_cell.angle_alpha   90.00
_cell.angle_beta   90.00
_cell.angle_gamma   90.00
#
_symmetry.space_group_name_H-M   'P 1'
#
loop_
_entity.id
_entity.type
_entity.pdbx_description
1 polymer ?
#
loop_
_entity_poly.entity_id
_entity_poly.type
_entity_poly.pdbx_seq_one_letter_code
_entity_poly.pdbx_strand_id
1 'polypeptide(L)' 'MGKPIPQNQSTADRFIRIIIGGACLIIPSYIYVPNVVLLGLLVIGFYLMLTGLAGQCFVYKLFDVKTCK' A
#
# COMPACT_ATOMS: atom_id res chain seq x y z
N MET A 1 26.81 8.88 -15.77
CA MET A 1 25.84 7.91 -16.34
C MET A 1 25.62 6.83 -15.28
N GLY A 2 24.70 7.04 -14.35
CA GLY A 2 24.47 6.13 -13.22
C GLY A 2 23.64 4.93 -13.66
N LYS A 3 24.09 3.70 -13.35
CA LYS A 3 23.34 2.46 -13.59
C LYS A 3 21.92 2.58 -13.01
N PRO A 4 20.86 2.19 -13.73
CA PRO A 4 19.55 2.03 -13.11
C PRO A 4 19.66 0.89 -12.09
N ILE A 5 19.43 1.22 -10.83
CA ILE A 5 19.27 0.25 -9.75
C ILE A 5 18.09 -0.64 -10.17
N PRO A 6 18.22 -1.98 -10.22
CA PRO A 6 17.09 -2.83 -10.57
C PRO A 6 15.94 -2.50 -9.63
N GLN A 7 14.80 -2.07 -10.19
CA GLN A 7 13.58 -1.85 -9.43
C GLN A 7 13.07 -3.21 -8.93
N ASN A 8 13.67 -3.71 -7.84
CA ASN A 8 13.29 -4.94 -7.16
C ASN A 8 12.33 -4.66 -5.99
N GLN A 9 11.49 -3.64 -6.12
CA GLN A 9 10.24 -3.59 -5.36
C GLN A 9 9.20 -4.22 -6.28
N SER A 10 9.02 -5.53 -6.13
CA SER A 10 8.10 -6.30 -6.94
C SER A 10 6.74 -5.62 -6.87
N THR A 11 6.12 -5.39 -8.03
CA THR A 11 4.72 -4.95 -8.11
C THR A 11 3.83 -5.87 -7.24
N ALA A 12 4.24 -7.13 -7.04
CA ALA A 12 3.61 -8.04 -6.10
C ALA A 12 3.57 -7.54 -4.65
N ASP A 13 4.65 -6.97 -4.09
CA ASP A 13 4.66 -6.45 -2.71
C ASP A 13 3.64 -5.31 -2.55
N ARG A 14 3.54 -4.46 -3.57
CA ARG A 14 2.52 -3.40 -3.65
C ARG A 14 1.10 -3.98 -3.63
N PHE A 15 0.84 -4.95 -4.49
CA PHE A 15 -0.48 -5.61 -4.55
C PHE A 15 -0.82 -6.32 -3.25
N ILE A 16 0.15 -7.01 -2.64
CA ILE A 16 -0.01 -7.68 -1.35
C ILE A 16 -0.40 -6.67 -0.27
N ARG A 17 0.27 -5.51 -0.18
CA ARG A 17 -0.09 -4.45 0.78
C ARG A 17 -1.49 -3.89 0.55
N ILE A 18 -1.89 -3.67 -0.70
CA ILE A 18 -3.24 -3.18 -1.03
C ILE A 18 -4.30 -4.22 -0.66
N ILE A 19 -4.06 -5.50 -0.96
CA ILE A 19 -4.98 -6.59 -0.65
C ILE A 19 -5.12 -6.77 0.87
N ILE A 20 -4.00 -6.83 1.61
CA ILE A 20 -4.02 -6.96 3.07
C ILE A 20 -4.63 -5.72 3.73
N GLY A 21 -4.29 -4.53 3.26
CA GLY A 21 -4.84 -3.27 3.76
C GLY A 21 -6.35 -3.18 3.52
N GLY A 22 -6.81 -3.51 2.31
CA GLY A 22 -8.23 -3.58 1.98
C GLY A 22 -8.97 -4.64 2.81
N ALA A 23 -8.38 -5.82 3.01
CA ALA A 23 -8.95 -6.86 3.85
C ALA A 23 -9.10 -6.39 5.32
N CYS A 24 -8.11 -5.69 5.88
CA CYS A 24 -8.22 -5.10 7.23
C CYS A 24 -9.35 -4.08 7.36
N LEU A 25 -9.69 -3.37 6.28
CA LEU A 25 -10.79 -2.40 6.28
C LEU A 25 -12.17 -3.06 6.06
N ILE A 26 -12.22 -4.13 5.26
CA ILE A 26 -13.47 -4.77 4.82
C ILE A 26 -13.93 -5.87 5.79
N ILE A 27 -13.03 -6.74 6.27
CA ILE A 27 -13.39 -7.83 7.21
C ILE A 27 -14.22 -7.35 8.42
N PRO A 28 -13.86 -6.26 9.12
CA PRO A 28 -14.62 -5.83 10.29
C PRO A 28 -16.03 -5.29 9.97
N SER A 29 -16.41 -5.08 8.70
CA SER A 29 -17.81 -4.80 8.34
C SER A 29 -18.70 -6.05 8.31
N TYR A 30 -18.11 -7.25 8.29
CA TYR A 30 -18.84 -8.53 8.23
C TYR A 30 -18.80 -9.32 9.53
N ILE A 31 -17.89 -8.98 10.45
CA ILE A 31 -17.77 -9.65 11.75
C ILE A 31 -17.81 -8.62 12.88
N TYR A 32 -18.42 -8.99 14.00
CA TYR A 32 -18.38 -8.16 15.20
C TYR A 32 -16.99 -8.24 15.84
N VAL A 33 -16.26 -7.12 15.83
CA VAL A 33 -14.97 -6.96 16.50
C VAL A 33 -15.08 -5.88 17.58
N PRO A 34 -14.39 -6.06 18.72
CA PRO A 34 -14.37 -5.05 19.78
C PRO A 34 -13.77 -3.73 19.27
N ASN A 35 -14.30 -2.60 19.75
CA ASN A 35 -13.95 -1.25 19.26
C ASN A 35 -12.45 -0.94 19.25
N VAL A 36 -11.69 -1.48 20.22
CA VAL A 36 -10.24 -1.31 20.29
C VAL A 36 -9.53 -1.99 19.12
N VAL A 37 -9.99 -3.18 18.73
CA VAL A 37 -9.45 -3.93 17.59
C VAL A 37 -9.88 -3.30 16.28
N LEU A 38 -11.12 -2.81 16.19
CA LEU A 38 -11.62 -2.09 15.01
C LEU A 38 -10.76 -0.86 14.69
N LEU A 39 -10.44 -0.04 15.70
CA LEU A 39 -9.58 1.13 15.54
C LEU A 39 -8.18 0.73 15.05
N GLY A 40 -7.60 -0.32 15.63
CA GLY A 40 -6.30 -0.85 15.21
C GLY A 40 -6.30 -1.33 13.75
N LEU A 41 -7.32 -2.09 13.35
CA LEU A 41 -7.49 -2.58 11.97
C LEU A 41 -7.67 -1.44 10.97
N LEU A 42 -8.42 -0.40 11.35
CA LEU A 42 -8.61 0.80 10.52
C LEU A 42 -7.28 1.53 10.28
N VAL A 43 -6.51 1.79 11.35
CA VAL A 43 -5.23 2.50 11.24
C VAL A 43 -4.22 1.71 10.41
N ILE A 44 -4.08 0.41 10.69
CA ILE A 44 -3.15 -0.48 9.97
C ILE A 44 -3.58 -0.64 8.51
N GLY A 45 -4.87 -0.89 8.27
CA GLY A 45 -5.42 -1.05 6.92
C GLY A 45 -5.24 0.20 6.07
N PHE A 46 -5.50 1.37 6.65
CA PHE A 46 -5.31 2.66 5.97
C PHE A 46 -3.84 2.93 5.69
N TYR A 47 -2.93 2.67 6.64
CA TYR A 47 -1.50 2.81 6.44
C TYR A 47 -0.96 1.88 5.33
N LEU A 48 -1.38 0.60 5.31
CA LEU A 48 -1.00 -0.35 4.27
C LEU A 48 -1.55 0.07 2.90
N MET A 49 -2.79 0.57 2.84
CA MET A 49 -3.36 1.09 1.60
C MET A 49 -2.60 2.32 1.11
N LEU A 50 -2.30 3.30 1.97
CA LEU A 50 -1.55 4.49 1.58
C LEU A 50 -0.15 4.13 1.07
N THR A 51 0.58 3.28 1.79
CA THR A 51 1.93 2.85 1.38
C THR A 51 1.92 1.97 0.13
N GLY A 52 0.89 1.15 -0.05
CA GLY A 52 0.67 0.37 -1.26
C GLY A 52 0.25 1.26 -2.45
N LEU A 53 -0.62 2.24 -2.26
CA LEU A 53 -1.12 3.10 -3.34
C LEU A 53 -0.06 4.11 -3.78
N ALA A 54 0.66 4.71 -2.82
CA ALA A 54 1.73 5.68 -3.04
C ALA A 54 3.03 5.07 -3.58
N GLY A 55 3.03 3.79 -3.98
CA GLY A 55 4.20 3.11 -4.55
C GLY A 55 4.98 3.97 -5.55
N GLN A 56 6.28 3.71 -5.64
CA GLN A 56 7.31 4.50 -6.35
C GLN A 56 6.82 5.23 -7.62
N CYS A 57 6.07 4.59 -8.53
CA CYS A 57 5.56 5.27 -9.73
C CYS A 57 4.62 6.46 -9.46
N PHE A 58 3.76 6.44 -8.43
CA PHE A 58 2.85 7.57 -8.17
C PHE A 58 3.62 8.78 -7.63
N VAL A 59 4.58 8.55 -6.74
CA VAL A 59 5.46 9.59 -6.20
C VAL A 59 6.39 10.13 -7.30
N TYR A 60 7.03 9.26 -8.10
CA TYR A 60 7.87 9.72 -9.21
C TYR A 60 7.08 10.41 -10.32
N LYS A 61 5.82 10.01 -10.57
CA LYS A 61 4.92 10.69 -11.51
C LYS A 61 4.43 12.04 -10.98
N LEU A 62 4.28 12.20 -9.66
CA LEU A 62 4.01 13.50 -9.01
C LEU A 62 5.21 14.44 -9.08
N PHE A 63 6.44 13.89 -9.06
CA PHE A 63 7.69 14.63 -9.20
C PHE A 63 8.22 14.72 -10.64
N ASP A 64 7.41 14.36 -11.65
CA ASP A 64 7.77 14.34 -13.08
C ASP A 64 9.07 13.58 -13.43
N VAL A 65 9.52 12.69 -12.55
CA VAL A 65 10.70 11.85 -12.80
C VAL A 65 10.22 10.62 -13.55
N LYS A 66 10.53 10.55 -14.85
CA LYS A 66 10.24 9.40 -15.72
C LYS A 66 11.10 8.19 -15.35
N THR A 67 10.85 7.58 -14.21
CA THR A 67 11.50 6.30 -13.80
C THR A 67 10.63 5.09 -14.08
N CYS A 68 9.38 5.30 -14.49
CA CYS A 68 8.49 4.23 -14.94
C CYS A 68 8.67 4.09 -16.45
N LYS A 69 9.09 2.90 -16.88
CA LYS A 69 9.13 2.51 -18.28
C LYS A 69 7.73 2.10 -18.73
#